data_AF-A0A9D4I2X0-F1
#
_entry.id   AF-A0A9D4I2X0-F1
#
_cell.length_a   1.000
_cell.length_b   1.000
_cell.length_c   1.000
_cell.angle_alpha   90.00
_cell.angle_beta   90.00
_cell.angle_gamma   90.00
#
_symmetry.space_group_name_H-M   'P 1'
#
loop_
_entity.id
_entity.type
_entity.pdbx_description
1 polymer ?
#
loop_
_entity_poly.entity_id
_entity_poly.type
_entity_poly.pdbx_seq_one_letter_code
_entity_poly.pdbx_strand_id
1 'polypeptide(L)'
;MMKTTAAVQSPVKCPQLETTSFDTDVVVHSGQNKSISVRVADIQPDQMDNVLCLFTYSWEVKYSTWKITSSNLECEALQFEFSDVTLPIVTAQFTVTSGKNSVPLDNPQNITVRIYKCGTMVTNCGQCLSMDPEYECGWCVGASPTCSLQTLCPASDWLDRSAVCPNPQILGEMMPMIHH
;
A
#
# COMPACT_ATOMS: atom_id res chain seq x y z
N MET A 1 -30.08 -53.11 -11.48
CA MET A 1 -29.15 -52.29 -10.67
C MET A 1 -28.85 -51.02 -11.45
N MET A 2 -29.51 -49.91 -11.10
CA MET A 2 -29.28 -48.61 -11.74
C MET A 2 -28.05 -47.97 -11.08
N LYS A 3 -26.99 -47.76 -11.86
CA LYS A 3 -25.85 -46.94 -11.43
C LYS A 3 -26.26 -45.48 -11.57
N THR A 4 -26.58 -44.84 -10.44
CA THR A 4 -26.72 -43.40 -10.38
C THR A 4 -25.33 -42.78 -10.50
N THR A 5 -25.02 -42.24 -11.67
CA THR A 5 -23.82 -41.43 -11.88
C THR A 5 -23.96 -40.17 -11.03
N ALA A 6 -23.23 -40.10 -9.92
CA ALA A 6 -23.13 -38.87 -9.15
C ALA A 6 -22.49 -37.79 -10.04
N ALA A 7 -23.19 -36.67 -10.19
CA ALA A 7 -22.62 -35.49 -10.81
C ALA A 7 -21.39 -35.07 -10.00
N VAL A 8 -20.24 -34.97 -10.67
CA VAL A 8 -19.04 -34.34 -10.12
C VAL A 8 -19.43 -32.89 -9.85
N GLN A 9 -19.68 -32.57 -8.58
CA GLN A 9 -19.81 -31.17 -8.16
C GLN A 9 -18.49 -30.48 -8.48
N SER A 10 -18.55 -29.47 -9.35
CA SER A 10 -17.44 -28.52 -9.54
C SER A 10 -16.92 -28.09 -8.16
N PRO A 11 -15.60 -27.97 -7.95
CA PRO A 11 -15.07 -27.60 -6.66
C PRO A 11 -15.68 -26.26 -6.25
N VAL A 12 -16.32 -26.23 -5.08
CA VAL A 12 -16.75 -24.99 -4.42
C VAL A 12 -15.48 -24.15 -4.29
N LYS A 13 -15.43 -23.03 -5.00
CA LYS A 13 -14.28 -22.11 -4.94
C LYS A 13 -14.33 -21.39 -3.60
N CYS A 14 -13.17 -21.29 -2.94
CA CYS A 14 -13.04 -20.56 -1.69
C CYS A 14 -13.20 -19.06 -1.95
N PRO A 15 -13.88 -18.32 -1.05
CA PRO A 15 -13.93 -16.88 -1.16
C PRO A 15 -12.53 -16.28 -1.07
N GLN A 16 -12.16 -15.48 -2.07
CA GLN A 16 -10.80 -14.97 -2.23
C GLN A 16 -10.77 -13.48 -2.55
N LEU A 17 -9.70 -12.82 -2.14
CA LEU A 17 -9.41 -11.44 -2.47
C LEU A 17 -8.85 -11.32 -3.89
N GLU A 18 -9.34 -10.34 -4.61
CA GLU A 18 -8.86 -9.95 -5.94
C GLU A 18 -8.49 -8.46 -5.95
N THR A 19 -7.41 -8.14 -6.64
CA THR A 19 -6.95 -6.76 -6.80
C THR A 19 -7.88 -6.01 -7.75
N THR A 20 -8.12 -4.73 -7.49
CA THR A 20 -8.85 -3.84 -8.42
C THR A 20 -7.93 -3.20 -9.46
N SER A 21 -6.61 -3.27 -9.23
CA SER A 21 -5.51 -2.76 -10.04
C SER A 21 -4.51 -3.86 -10.40
N PHE A 22 -3.67 -3.62 -11.41
CA PHE A 22 -2.56 -4.52 -11.74
C PHE A 22 -1.45 -4.53 -10.68
N ASP A 23 -1.36 -3.49 -9.84
CA ASP A 23 -0.48 -3.46 -8.68
C ASP A 23 -1.08 -4.26 -7.52
N THR A 24 -0.29 -5.20 -7.01
CA THR A 24 -0.62 -6.05 -5.86
C THR A 24 -0.43 -5.35 -4.52
N ASP A 25 0.27 -4.21 -4.51
CA ASP A 25 0.62 -3.49 -3.28
C ASP A 25 -0.08 -2.14 -3.18
N VAL A 26 -0.71 -1.90 -2.04
CA VAL A 26 -1.26 -0.58 -1.69
C VAL A 26 -0.17 0.23 -1.01
N VAL A 27 0.22 1.37 -1.57
CA VAL A 27 1.18 2.28 -0.93
C VAL A 27 0.48 3.37 -0.11
N VAL A 28 1.02 3.64 1.08
CA VAL A 28 0.51 4.68 1.99
C VAL A 28 1.66 5.36 2.74
N HIS A 29 1.65 6.69 2.82
CA HIS A 29 2.64 7.41 3.61
C HIS A 29 2.33 7.27 5.11
N SER A 30 3.36 7.10 5.93
CA SER A 30 3.26 7.05 7.39
C SER A 30 2.57 8.33 7.93
N GLY A 31 1.52 8.15 8.72
CA GLY A 31 0.67 9.21 9.27
C GLY A 31 -0.58 9.51 8.45
N GLN A 32 -0.77 8.93 7.26
CA GLN A 32 -1.98 9.15 6.45
C GLN A 32 -3.13 8.20 6.81
N ASN A 33 -4.35 8.72 6.67
CA ASN A 33 -5.57 7.91 6.67
C ASN A 33 -5.84 7.37 5.26
N LYS A 34 -5.99 6.06 5.12
CA LYS A 34 -6.25 5.41 3.81
C LYS A 34 -7.35 4.37 3.95
N SER A 35 -8.36 4.42 3.07
CA SER A 35 -9.30 3.33 2.86
C SER A 35 -8.75 2.35 1.82
N ILE A 36 -9.07 1.07 1.96
CA ILE A 36 -8.57 0.01 1.09
C ILE A 36 -9.75 -0.68 0.44
N SER A 37 -9.81 -0.66 -0.89
CA SER A 37 -10.88 -1.27 -1.66
C SER A 37 -10.37 -2.49 -2.41
N VAL A 38 -11.01 -3.63 -2.16
CA VAL A 38 -10.70 -4.91 -2.79
C VAL A 38 -11.96 -5.57 -3.32
N ARG A 39 -11.80 -6.39 -4.36
CA ARG A 39 -12.87 -7.24 -4.83
C ARG A 39 -12.81 -8.57 -4.06
N VAL A 40 -13.98 -9.11 -3.74
CA VAL A 40 -14.09 -10.45 -3.15
C VAL A 40 -14.81 -11.35 -4.15
N ALA A 41 -14.12 -12.39 -4.60
CA ALA A 41 -14.68 -13.41 -5.49
C ALA A 41 -15.23 -14.58 -4.68
N ASP A 42 -16.20 -15.29 -5.26
CA ASP A 42 -16.74 -16.55 -4.76
C ASP A 42 -17.33 -16.53 -3.33
N ILE A 43 -17.61 -15.34 -2.76
CA ILE A 43 -18.27 -15.19 -1.45
C ILE A 43 -19.79 -15.38 -1.56
N GLN A 44 -20.36 -16.20 -0.68
CA GLN A 44 -21.81 -16.40 -0.59
C GLN A 44 -22.48 -15.36 0.33
N PRO A 45 -23.77 -15.02 0.11
CA PRO A 45 -24.47 -14.01 0.91
C PRO A 45 -24.47 -14.29 2.43
N ASP A 46 -24.56 -15.57 2.83
CA ASP A 46 -24.53 -16.01 4.22
C ASP A 46 -23.16 -15.89 4.89
N GLN A 47 -22.10 -15.68 4.09
CA GLN A 47 -20.74 -15.47 4.57
C GLN A 47 -20.41 -13.98 4.75
N MET A 48 -21.24 -13.05 4.26
CA MET A 48 -20.98 -11.60 4.34
C MET A 48 -21.31 -10.97 5.70
N ASP A 49 -21.63 -11.76 6.72
CA ASP A 49 -21.83 -11.27 8.09
C ASP A 49 -20.49 -11.01 8.79
N ASN A 50 -20.44 -9.99 9.67
CA ASN A 50 -19.29 -9.70 10.56
C ASN A 50 -17.93 -9.58 9.86
N VAL A 51 -17.89 -9.04 8.64
CA VAL A 51 -16.61 -8.87 7.96
C VAL A 51 -15.74 -7.84 8.69
N LEU A 52 -14.44 -8.10 8.77
CA LEU A 52 -13.45 -7.21 9.37
C LEU A 52 -12.19 -7.20 8.50
N CYS A 53 -11.59 -6.02 8.38
CA CYS A 53 -10.28 -5.87 7.75
C CYS A 53 -9.22 -5.77 8.86
N LEU A 54 -8.16 -6.56 8.75
CA LEU A 54 -7.06 -6.59 9.70
C LEU A 54 -5.74 -6.27 9.00
N PHE A 55 -4.92 -5.47 9.66
CA PHE A 55 -3.62 -5.03 9.21
C PHE A 55 -2.58 -5.31 10.30
N THR A 56 -1.63 -6.19 10.02
CA THR A 56 -0.60 -6.58 11.01
C THR A 56 0.77 -6.08 10.57
N TYR A 57 1.38 -5.23 11.39
CA TYR A 57 2.71 -4.67 11.15
C TYR A 57 3.31 -4.08 12.43
N SER A 58 4.64 -4.00 12.53
CA SER A 58 5.34 -3.40 13.68
C SER A 58 4.88 -3.91 15.05
N TRP A 59 4.53 -5.20 15.15
CA TRP A 59 3.98 -5.86 16.34
C TRP A 59 2.58 -5.40 16.76
N GLU A 60 1.94 -4.55 15.96
CA GLU A 60 0.59 -4.07 16.14
C GLU A 60 -0.38 -4.78 15.18
N VAL A 61 -1.63 -4.90 15.62
CA VAL A 61 -2.75 -5.30 14.76
C VAL A 61 -3.76 -4.17 14.78
N LYS A 62 -3.99 -3.56 13.62
CA LYS A 62 -5.05 -2.58 13.41
C LYS A 62 -6.21 -3.27 12.70
N TYR A 63 -7.44 -2.85 13.01
CA TYR A 63 -8.62 -3.37 12.35
C TYR A 63 -9.60 -2.25 12.01
N SER A 64 -10.37 -2.45 10.95
CA SER A 64 -11.46 -1.57 10.55
C SER A 64 -12.69 -2.37 10.18
N THR A 65 -13.84 -1.71 10.25
CA THR A 65 -15.07 -2.15 9.61
C THR A 65 -14.98 -1.96 8.09
N TRP A 66 -16.02 -2.38 7.40
CA TRP A 66 -16.11 -2.43 5.95
C TRP A 66 -17.48 -1.90 5.50
N LYS A 67 -17.54 -1.48 4.25
CA LYS A 67 -18.77 -1.15 3.53
C LYS A 67 -18.68 -1.71 2.11
N ILE A 68 -19.83 -1.92 1.47
CA ILE A 68 -19.90 -2.26 0.05
C ILE A 68 -20.05 -0.97 -0.76
N THR A 69 -19.16 -0.76 -1.72
CA THR A 69 -19.22 0.34 -2.69
C THR A 69 -19.16 -0.23 -4.11
N SER A 70 -20.26 -0.09 -4.86
CA SER A 70 -20.33 -0.44 -6.30
C SER A 70 -19.61 -1.74 -6.68
N SER A 71 -19.90 -2.82 -5.94
CA SER A 71 -19.36 -4.18 -6.11
C SER A 71 -18.01 -4.51 -5.46
N ASN A 72 -17.36 -3.55 -4.79
CA ASN A 72 -16.14 -3.79 -4.02
C ASN A 72 -16.40 -3.76 -2.52
N LEU A 73 -15.59 -4.51 -1.78
CA LEU A 73 -15.46 -4.36 -0.34
C LEU A 73 -14.48 -3.22 -0.07
N GLU A 74 -14.91 -2.22 0.68
CA GLU A 74 -14.08 -1.09 1.09
C GLU A 74 -13.90 -1.10 2.60
N CYS A 75 -12.67 -1.38 3.03
CA CYS A 75 -12.24 -1.20 4.41
C CYS A 75 -12.25 0.30 4.75
N GLU A 76 -12.88 0.66 5.86
CA GLU A 76 -12.90 2.05 6.32
C GLU A 76 -11.49 2.61 6.56
N ALA A 77 -11.37 3.94 6.46
CA ALA A 77 -10.07 4.59 6.53
C ALA A 77 -9.42 4.43 7.91
N LEU A 78 -8.17 3.95 7.91
CA LEU A 78 -7.31 3.88 9.09
C LEU A 78 -6.06 4.71 8.91
N GLN A 79 -5.52 5.21 10.02
CA GLN A 79 -4.20 5.83 10.03
C GLN A 79 -3.10 4.77 10.03
N PHE A 80 -2.27 4.75 9.00
CA PHE A 80 -1.10 3.87 8.90
C PHE A 80 0.15 4.62 9.30
N GLU A 81 0.85 4.16 10.33
CA GLU A 81 2.04 4.83 10.87
C GLU A 81 2.90 3.83 11.63
N PHE A 82 4.22 3.98 11.56
CA PHE A 82 5.20 3.21 12.33
C PHE A 82 6.27 4.12 12.95
N SER A 83 6.70 3.81 14.18
CA SER A 83 7.56 4.71 14.97
C SER A 83 9.05 4.64 14.62
N ASP A 84 9.53 3.53 14.06
CA ASP A 84 10.95 3.40 13.71
C ASP A 84 11.33 4.44 12.64
N VAL A 85 12.24 5.34 12.98
CA VAL A 85 12.69 6.43 12.10
C VAL A 85 13.79 5.99 11.13
N THR A 86 14.40 4.83 11.39
CA THR A 86 15.49 4.28 10.57
C THR A 86 14.98 3.48 9.38
N LEU A 87 13.73 2.99 9.44
CA LEU A 87 13.12 2.21 8.38
C LEU A 87 12.44 3.11 7.34
N PRO A 88 12.75 2.96 6.04
CA PRO A 88 12.08 3.73 4.99
C PRO A 88 10.66 3.21 4.70
N ILE A 89 10.45 1.90 4.80
CA ILE A 89 9.21 1.20 4.46
C ILE A 89 8.97 0.05 5.45
N VAL A 90 7.72 -0.16 5.85
CA VAL A 90 7.22 -1.35 6.55
C VAL A 90 6.04 -1.92 5.78
N THR A 91 6.00 -3.23 5.59
CA THR A 91 4.88 -3.92 4.94
C THR A 91 3.90 -4.46 5.99
N ALA A 92 2.63 -4.09 5.86
CA ALA A 92 1.54 -4.66 6.64
C ALA A 92 0.87 -5.81 5.91
N GLN A 93 0.71 -6.92 6.63
CA GLN A 93 -0.07 -8.06 6.19
C GLN A 93 -1.55 -7.69 6.23
N PHE A 94 -2.25 -7.91 5.11
CA PHE A 94 -3.66 -7.59 4.97
C PHE A 94 -4.50 -8.87 4.95
N THR A 95 -5.44 -8.94 5.89
CA THR A 95 -6.35 -10.07 6.06
C THR A 95 -7.78 -9.55 6.15
N VAL A 96 -8.69 -10.17 5.41
CA VAL A 96 -10.14 -9.96 5.57
C VAL A 96 -10.71 -11.21 6.21
N THR A 97 -11.47 -11.06 7.28
CA THR A 97 -12.19 -12.18 7.93
C THR A 97 -13.68 -12.04 7.73
N SER A 98 -14.42 -13.14 7.63
CA SER A 98 -15.86 -13.14 7.43
C SER A 98 -16.60 -14.20 8.26
N GLY A 99 -17.91 -14.02 8.42
CA GLY A 99 -18.80 -14.93 9.12
C GLY A 99 -18.64 -14.92 10.65
N LYS A 100 -19.45 -15.73 11.33
CA LYS A 100 -19.51 -15.80 12.81
C LYS A 100 -18.20 -16.24 13.48
N ASN A 101 -17.38 -16.99 12.76
CA ASN A 101 -16.12 -17.53 13.27
C ASN A 101 -14.89 -16.70 12.82
N SER A 102 -15.10 -15.54 12.18
CA SER A 102 -14.04 -14.68 11.66
C SER A 102 -13.04 -15.46 10.79
N VAL A 103 -13.56 -16.26 9.84
CA VAL A 103 -12.73 -17.08 8.96
C VAL A 103 -12.00 -16.17 7.96
N PRO A 104 -10.67 -16.24 7.86
CA PRO A 104 -9.92 -15.44 6.90
C PRO A 104 -10.26 -15.85 5.46
N LEU A 105 -10.38 -14.85 4.58
CA LEU A 105 -10.51 -15.06 3.14
C LEU A 105 -9.14 -15.36 2.52
N ASP A 106 -9.14 -16.13 1.44
CA ASP A 106 -7.89 -16.45 0.73
C ASP A 106 -7.32 -15.19 0.08
N ASN A 107 -6.01 -14.96 0.23
CA ASN A 107 -5.29 -13.84 -0.41
C ASN A 107 -4.22 -14.38 -1.38
N PRO A 108 -4.62 -15.03 -2.49
CA PRO A 108 -3.69 -15.68 -3.42
C PRO A 108 -2.80 -14.71 -4.19
N GLN A 109 -3.22 -13.44 -4.31
CA GLN A 109 -2.44 -12.37 -4.94
C GLN A 109 -1.44 -11.72 -3.95
N ASN A 110 -1.41 -12.17 -2.70
CA ASN A 110 -0.56 -11.64 -1.63
C ASN A 110 -0.64 -10.11 -1.53
N ILE A 111 -1.87 -9.58 -1.50
CA ILE A 111 -2.12 -8.15 -1.36
C ILE A 111 -1.56 -7.68 -0.03
N THR A 112 -0.69 -6.67 -0.06
CA THR A 112 -0.11 -6.07 1.14
C THR A 112 -0.23 -4.54 1.13
N VAL A 113 0.01 -3.92 2.28
CA VAL A 113 0.06 -2.46 2.40
C VAL A 113 1.49 -2.04 2.72
N ARG A 114 2.12 -1.26 1.85
CA ARG A 114 3.48 -0.73 2.03
C ARG A 114 3.39 0.67 2.63
N ILE A 115 3.76 0.77 3.90
CA ILE A 115 3.74 2.01 4.67
C ILE A 115 5.13 2.65 4.57
N TYR A 116 5.25 3.83 3.98
CA TYR A 116 6.55 4.45 3.68
C TYR A 116 6.74 5.84 4.30
N LYS A 117 7.98 6.31 4.37
CA LYS A 117 8.34 7.69 4.78
C LYS A 117 9.23 8.32 3.71
N CYS A 118 8.76 9.40 3.06
CA CYS A 118 9.52 10.08 2.00
C CYS A 118 10.95 10.44 2.45
N GLY A 119 11.07 11.08 3.62
CA GLY A 119 12.35 11.61 4.12
C GLY A 119 13.38 10.56 4.53
N THR A 120 12.96 9.30 4.72
CA THR A 120 13.87 8.19 5.07
C THR A 120 14.24 7.36 3.84
N MET A 121 13.47 7.44 2.74
CA MET A 121 13.75 6.70 1.51
C MET A 121 14.92 7.28 0.71
N VAL A 122 15.11 8.60 0.76
CA VAL A 122 16.08 9.34 -0.04
C VAL A 122 16.61 10.53 0.76
N THR A 123 17.82 10.97 0.45
CA THR A 123 18.51 12.01 1.23
C THR A 123 18.73 13.32 0.48
N ASN A 124 18.46 13.37 -0.82
CA ASN A 124 18.65 14.57 -1.61
C ASN A 124 17.53 14.80 -2.63
N CYS A 125 17.41 16.05 -3.07
CA CYS A 125 16.39 16.50 -4.02
C CYS A 125 16.38 15.66 -5.31
N GLY A 126 17.55 15.43 -5.92
CA GLY A 126 17.62 14.72 -7.20
C GLY A 126 17.03 13.31 -7.11
N GLN A 127 17.37 12.59 -6.04
CA GLN A 127 16.78 11.27 -5.77
C GLN A 127 15.28 11.35 -5.46
N CYS A 128 14.86 12.32 -4.63
CA CYS A 128 13.46 12.52 -4.28
C CYS A 128 12.56 12.76 -5.50
N LEU A 129 12.99 13.66 -6.40
CA LEU A 129 12.24 13.96 -7.62
C LEU A 129 12.29 12.83 -8.66
N SER A 130 13.20 11.87 -8.49
CA SER A 130 13.35 10.70 -9.38
C SER A 130 12.67 9.43 -8.84
N MET A 131 12.03 9.47 -7.67
CA MET A 131 11.36 8.30 -7.07
C MET A 131 10.25 7.75 -7.97
N ASP A 132 9.64 6.61 -7.67
CA ASP A 132 8.44 6.19 -8.41
C ASP A 132 7.25 7.15 -8.11
N PRO A 133 6.45 7.58 -9.12
CA PRO A 133 5.26 8.40 -8.91
C PRO A 133 4.27 7.87 -7.88
N GLU A 134 4.21 6.55 -7.64
CA GLU A 134 3.32 5.92 -6.65
C GLU A 134 3.50 6.49 -5.22
N TYR A 135 4.70 6.97 -4.88
CA TYR A 135 4.99 7.53 -3.55
C TYR A 135 4.57 8.99 -3.39
N GLU A 136 4.22 9.69 -4.47
CA GLU A 136 3.76 11.09 -4.43
C GLU A 136 4.67 12.06 -3.65
N CYS A 137 5.94 11.68 -3.42
CA CYS A 137 6.92 12.48 -2.69
C CYS A 137 7.46 13.61 -3.57
N GLY A 138 7.82 14.72 -2.94
CA GLY A 138 8.55 15.83 -3.55
C GLY A 138 9.51 16.47 -2.56
N TRP A 139 10.28 17.46 -3.02
CA TRP A 139 11.35 18.03 -2.21
C TRP A 139 10.91 19.34 -1.54
N CYS A 140 10.95 19.39 -0.22
CA CYS A 140 10.66 20.60 0.56
C CYS A 140 11.97 21.37 0.79
N VAL A 141 12.06 22.63 0.32
CA VAL A 141 13.31 23.43 0.29
C VAL A 141 13.56 24.22 1.59
N GLY A 142 12.62 24.24 2.54
CA GLY A 142 12.63 25.10 3.72
C GLY A 142 13.84 24.96 4.66
N ALA A 143 13.76 25.52 5.87
CA ALA A 143 14.91 25.59 6.80
C ALA A 143 15.58 24.23 7.11
N SER A 144 14.84 23.13 6.99
CA SER A 144 15.35 21.76 7.01
C SER A 144 14.92 21.05 5.71
N PRO A 145 15.75 21.11 4.64
CA PRO A 145 15.38 20.52 3.37
C PRO A 145 15.21 19.01 3.48
N THR A 146 14.08 18.49 3.00
CA THR A 146 13.76 17.07 3.12
C THR A 146 12.78 16.62 2.05
N CYS A 147 12.77 15.32 1.76
CA CYS A 147 11.75 14.71 0.90
C CYS A 147 10.47 14.50 1.69
N SER A 148 9.34 15.03 1.23
CA SER A 148 8.06 14.95 1.92
C SER A 148 6.87 14.99 0.97
N LEU A 149 5.69 14.66 1.48
CA LEU A 149 4.44 14.94 0.77
C LEU A 149 4.18 16.44 0.72
N GLN A 150 3.49 16.89 -0.33
CA GLN A 150 3.10 18.28 -0.50
C GLN A 150 2.29 18.80 0.70
N THR A 151 1.42 17.97 1.28
CA THR A 151 0.58 18.35 2.43
C THR A 151 1.37 18.62 3.71
N LEU A 152 2.63 18.17 3.79
CA LEU A 152 3.52 18.37 4.93
C LEU A 152 4.55 19.49 4.70
N CYS A 153 4.47 20.20 3.56
CA CYS A 153 5.36 21.28 3.21
C CYS A 153 4.55 22.53 2.81
N PRO A 154 4.98 23.76 3.12
CA PRO A 154 4.40 24.95 2.55
C PRO A 154 4.41 24.88 1.01
N ALA A 155 3.28 25.18 0.37
CA ALA A 155 3.14 25.03 -1.08
C ALA A 155 4.15 25.86 -1.89
N SER A 156 4.65 26.97 -1.34
CA SER A 156 5.70 27.81 -1.96
C SER A 156 7.07 27.14 -2.01
N ASP A 157 7.29 26.14 -1.14
CA ASP A 157 8.62 25.57 -0.87
C ASP A 157 8.70 24.10 -1.32
N TRP A 158 7.59 23.53 -1.81
CA TRP A 158 7.52 22.14 -2.26
C TRP A 158 7.77 22.05 -3.77
N LEU A 159 8.78 21.27 -4.13
CA LEU A 159 9.17 21.01 -5.50
C LEU A 159 8.65 19.65 -5.95
N ASP A 160 8.00 19.63 -7.12
CA ASP A 160 7.59 18.41 -7.79
C ASP A 160 8.66 17.91 -8.78
N ARG A 161 8.35 16.82 -9.47
CA ARG A 161 9.23 16.16 -10.44
C ARG A 161 9.61 17.00 -11.65
N SER A 162 8.86 18.07 -11.93
CA SER A 162 9.13 18.99 -13.03
C SER A 162 10.12 20.09 -12.64
N ALA A 163 10.38 20.24 -11.35
CA ALA A 163 11.28 21.26 -10.83
C ALA A 163 12.76 20.89 -11.02
N VAL A 164 13.59 21.93 -11.06
CA VAL A 164 15.06 21.78 -11.04
C VAL A 164 15.54 21.85 -9.60
N CYS A 165 16.31 20.84 -9.17
CA CYS A 165 16.87 20.83 -7.83
C CYS A 165 17.87 21.96 -7.62
N PRO A 166 17.73 22.73 -6.53
CA PRO A 166 18.71 23.75 -6.17
C PRO A 166 20.01 23.09 -5.68
N ASN A 167 21.14 23.76 -5.91
CA ASN A 167 22.45 23.41 -5.35
C ASN A 167 22.95 21.97 -5.68
N PRO A 168 23.21 21.65 -6.96
CA PRO A 168 23.85 20.38 -7.32
C PRO A 168 25.25 20.30 -6.72
N GLN A 169 25.57 19.16 -6.10
CA GLN A 169 26.87 18.89 -5.48
C GLN A 169 27.51 17.65 -6.11
N ILE A 170 28.80 17.74 -6.45
CA ILE A 170 29.59 16.62 -6.94
C ILE A 170 30.44 16.13 -5.77
N LEU A 171 30.11 14.94 -5.24
CA LEU A 171 30.77 14.38 -4.05
C LEU A 171 31.88 13.36 -4.39
N GLY A 172 32.22 13.18 -5.67
CA GLY A 172 33.25 12.25 -6.13
C GLY A 172 34.02 12.78 -7.34
N GLU A 173 35.18 12.18 -7.63
CA GLU A 173 35.95 12.51 -8.83
C GLU A 173 35.23 11.99 -10.08
N MET A 174 35.07 12.86 -11.08
CA MET A 174 34.60 12.45 -12.40
C MET A 174 35.62 11.47 -12.99
N MET A 175 35.28 10.17 -13.03
CA MET A 175 36.11 9.21 -13.74
C MET A 175 36.11 9.59 -15.23
N PRO A 176 37.28 9.84 -15.84
CA PRO A 176 37.34 10.20 -17.24
C PRO A 176 36.83 9.02 -18.09
N MET A 177 35.92 9.31 -19.03
CA MET A 177 35.48 8.33 -20.02
C MET A 177 36.61 8.06 -21.01
N ILE A 178 37.46 7.08 -20.71
CA ILE A 178 38.52 6.65 -21.63
C ILE A 178 37.86 5.85 -22.76
N HIS A 179 37.67 6.46 -23.93
CA HIS A 179 37.30 5.73 -25.15
C HIS A 179 38.47 4.83 -25.54
N HIS A 180 38.20 3.53 -25.74
CA HIS A 180 39.13 2.58 -26.38
C HIS A 180 39.04 2.69 -27.89
#